data_AF-A0AA51PG75-F1
#
_entry.id   AF-A0AA51PG75-F1
#
_cell.length_a   1.000
_cell.length_b   1.000
_cell.length_c   1.000
_cell.angle_alpha   90.00
_cell.angle_beta   90.00
_cell.angle_gamma   90.00
#
_symmetry.space_group_name_H-M   'P 1'
#
loop_
_entity.id
_entity.type
_entity.pdbx_description
1 polymer ?
#
loop_
_entity_poly.entity_id
_entity_poly.type
_entity_poly.pdbx_seq_one_letter_code
_entity_poly.pdbx_strand_id
1 'polypeptide(L)'
;KINHLKEYNCEAEKRKSFGQKMPEDFERKYAAVVIDLERMNSDLQQYINEIQIYCQQVAPGPSLAAMLAPTHLREKCREEASLLVERNNNGTVSNSNIIDLITDLTALMLQVKSLSDSNRNAYELSVLQGTMDQI
;
A
#
# COMPACT_ATOMS: atom_id res chain seq x y z
N LYS A 1 10.20 18.68 1.27
CA LYS A 1 10.71 18.34 -0.10
C LYS A 1 9.56 17.90 -1.02
N ILE A 2 8.74 16.92 -0.65
CA ILE A 2 7.53 16.53 -1.42
C ILE A 2 6.58 17.71 -1.67
N ASN A 3 6.30 18.52 -0.63
CA ASN A 3 5.46 19.73 -0.80
C ASN A 3 6.06 20.72 -1.81
N HIS A 4 7.37 20.95 -1.80
CA HIS A 4 8.04 21.82 -2.77
C HIS A 4 8.01 21.24 -4.18
N LEU A 5 8.17 19.92 -4.34
CA LEU A 5 8.00 19.27 -5.64
C LEU A 5 6.57 19.46 -6.17
N LYS A 6 5.57 19.35 -5.29
CA LYS A 6 4.16 19.59 -5.62
C LYS A 6 3.92 21.05 -6.04
N GLU A 7 4.47 22.01 -5.30
CA GLU A 7 4.39 23.44 -5.62
C GLU A 7 5.03 23.73 -6.99
N TYR A 8 6.24 23.20 -7.24
CA TYR A 8 6.89 23.37 -8.52
C TYR A 8 6.14 22.69 -9.67
N ASN A 9 5.53 21.52 -9.46
CA ASN A 9 4.69 20.88 -10.47
C ASN A 9 3.49 21.76 -10.84
N CYS A 10 2.80 22.32 -9.85
CA CYS A 10 1.70 23.26 -10.11
C CYS A 10 2.18 24.51 -10.87
N GLU A 11 3.34 25.06 -10.51
CA GLU A 11 3.92 26.22 -11.20
C GLU A 11 4.31 25.88 -12.65
N ALA A 12 4.89 24.69 -12.87
CA ALA A 12 5.27 24.19 -14.18
C ALA A 12 4.05 23.94 -15.09
N GLU A 13 3.01 23.30 -14.56
CA GLU A 13 1.73 23.10 -15.25
C GLU A 13 1.10 24.42 -15.67
N LYS A 14 1.08 25.41 -14.77
CA LYS A 14 0.56 26.75 -15.06
C LYS A 14 1.35 27.44 -16.17
N ARG A 15 2.68 27.39 -16.16
CA ARG A 15 3.49 27.96 -17.24
C ARG A 15 3.26 27.26 -18.57
N LYS A 16 3.19 25.94 -18.55
CA LYS A 16 2.92 25.11 -19.72
C LYS A 16 1.56 25.43 -20.33
N SER A 17 0.52 25.67 -19.52
CA SER A 17 -0.80 26.05 -20.03
C SER A 17 -0.81 27.41 -20.73
N PHE A 18 0.11 28.31 -20.39
CA PHE A 18 0.29 29.60 -21.07
C PHE A 18 1.35 29.56 -22.18
N GLY A 19 1.87 28.38 -22.55
CA GLY A 19 2.90 28.23 -23.59
C GLY A 19 4.26 28.86 -23.23
N GLN A 20 4.49 29.14 -21.95
CA GLN A 20 5.73 29.77 -21.49
C GLN A 20 6.85 28.74 -21.40
N LYS A 21 8.06 29.13 -21.84
CA LYS A 21 9.26 28.32 -21.63
C LYS A 21 9.64 28.27 -20.16
N MET A 22 10.22 27.17 -19.73
CA MET A 22 10.72 27.03 -18.37
C MET A 22 12.05 27.79 -18.22
N PRO A 23 12.21 28.65 -17.21
CA PRO A 23 13.49 29.27 -16.92
C PRO A 23 14.53 28.24 -16.46
N GLU A 24 15.79 28.39 -16.85
CA GLU A 24 16.87 27.48 -16.46
C GLU A 24 17.04 27.41 -14.92
N ASP A 25 16.88 28.55 -14.23
CA ASP A 25 16.92 28.60 -12.76
C ASP A 25 15.82 27.77 -12.10
N PHE A 26 14.64 27.68 -12.74
CA PHE A 26 13.55 26.84 -12.27
C PHE A 26 13.91 25.36 -12.46
N GLU A 27 14.39 24.98 -13.63
CA GLU A 27 14.80 23.59 -13.93
C GLU A 27 15.90 23.13 -12.96
N ARG A 28 16.88 24.00 -12.66
CA ARG A 28 17.94 23.72 -11.69
C ARG A 28 17.39 23.49 -10.28
N LYS A 29 16.47 24.34 -9.81
CA LYS A 29 15.82 24.18 -8.49
C LYS A 29 14.95 22.92 -8.42
N TYR A 30 14.22 22.64 -9.48
CA TYR A 30 13.39 21.44 -9.59
C TYR A 30 14.26 20.18 -9.52
N ALA A 31 15.30 20.11 -10.35
CA ALA A 31 16.24 18.98 -10.39
C ALA A 31 16.92 18.76 -9.03
N ALA A 32 17.34 19.83 -8.35
CA ALA A 32 17.92 19.73 -7.01
C ALA A 32 16.96 19.07 -6.00
N VAL A 33 15.66 19.43 -6.02
CA VAL A 33 14.66 18.80 -5.15
C VAL A 33 14.45 17.33 -5.50
N VAL A 34 14.45 16.97 -6.79
CA VAL A 34 14.31 15.57 -7.23
C VAL A 34 15.52 14.73 -6.79
N ILE A 35 16.74 15.23 -6.98
CA ILE A 35 17.98 14.55 -6.56
C ILE A 35 17.99 14.37 -5.04
N ASP A 36 17.61 15.40 -4.27
CA ASP A 36 17.51 15.29 -2.81
C ASP A 36 16.49 14.23 -2.37
N LEU A 37 15.35 14.13 -3.08
CA LEU A 37 14.34 13.11 -2.82
C LEU A 37 14.83 11.71 -3.18
N GLU A 38 15.51 11.55 -4.31
CA GLU A 38 16.12 10.27 -4.71
C GLU A 38 17.18 9.80 -3.70
N ARG A 39 18.03 10.72 -3.24
CA ARG A 39 19.01 10.44 -2.20
C ARG A 39 18.34 10.01 -0.90
N MET A 40 17.34 10.77 -0.44
CA MET A 40 16.59 10.41 0.77
C MET A 40 15.90 9.03 0.62
N ASN A 41 15.37 8.72 -0.57
CA ASN A 41 14.76 7.43 -0.84
C ASN A 41 15.79 6.29 -0.78
N SER A 42 17.00 6.52 -1.33
CA SER A 42 18.11 5.57 -1.26
C SER A 42 18.58 5.35 0.18
N ASP A 43 18.74 6.43 0.95
CA ASP A 43 19.13 6.38 2.36
C ASP A 43 18.08 5.62 3.20
N LEU A 44 16.79 5.91 2.99
CA LEU A 44 15.69 5.19 3.65
C LEU A 44 15.67 3.70 3.29
N GLN A 45 15.88 3.36 2.01
CA GLN A 45 15.95 1.97 1.57
C GLN A 45 17.12 1.24 2.25
N GLN A 46 18.27 1.89 2.39
CA GLN A 46 19.41 1.34 3.12
C GLN A 46 19.06 1.10 4.59
N TYR A 47 18.49 2.09 5.28
CA TYR A 47 18.10 1.93 6.69
C TYR A 47 17.08 0.82 6.89
N ILE A 48 16.10 0.68 5.99
CA ILE A 48 15.13 -0.43 6.04
C ILE A 48 15.85 -1.77 5.91
N ASN A 49 16.78 -1.91 4.95
CA ASN A 49 17.52 -3.15 4.76
C ASN A 49 18.36 -3.49 6.02
N GLU A 50 19.02 -2.50 6.62
CA GLU A 50 19.79 -2.69 7.85
C GLU A 50 18.90 -3.08 9.04
N ILE A 51 17.78 -2.40 9.23
CA ILE A 51 16.80 -2.73 10.28
C ILE A 51 16.28 -4.15 10.08
N GLN A 52 15.98 -4.57 8.86
CA GLN A 52 15.54 -5.94 8.57
C GLN A 52 16.59 -6.98 8.99
N ILE A 53 17.88 -6.72 8.72
CA ILE A 53 18.98 -7.58 9.16
C ILE A 53 19.04 -7.66 10.70
N TYR A 54 18.96 -6.52 11.39
CA TYR A 54 18.95 -6.51 12.87
C TYR A 54 17.74 -7.23 13.44
N CYS A 55 16.55 -7.05 12.87
CA CYS A 55 15.35 -7.77 13.27
C CYS A 55 15.52 -9.29 13.15
N GLN A 56 16.17 -9.78 12.09
CA GLN A 56 16.48 -11.21 11.92
C GLN A 56 17.47 -11.73 12.98
N GLN A 57 18.43 -10.91 13.39
CA GLN A 57 19.44 -11.29 14.40
C GLN A 57 18.87 -11.30 15.82
N VAL A 58 18.00 -10.34 16.15
CA VAL A 58 17.44 -10.18 17.51
C VAL A 58 16.26 -11.12 17.76
N ALA A 59 15.48 -11.44 16.72
CA ALA A 59 14.40 -12.42 16.78
C ALA A 59 14.58 -13.44 15.65
N PRO A 60 15.17 -14.63 15.91
CA PRO A 60 15.29 -15.70 14.92
C PRO A 60 13.93 -16.38 14.58
N GLY A 61 12.81 -15.80 15.01
CA GLY A 61 11.42 -16.14 14.65
C GLY A 61 10.81 -15.08 13.71
N PRO A 62 9.55 -15.20 13.27
CA PRO A 62 9.03 -14.56 12.06
C PRO A 62 9.40 -13.08 11.98
N SER A 63 10.09 -12.68 10.90
CA SER A 63 10.59 -11.32 10.70
C SER A 63 9.47 -10.28 10.86
N LEU A 64 9.82 -9.01 11.10
CA LEU A 64 8.82 -7.93 11.13
C LEU A 64 7.92 -7.92 9.87
N ALA A 65 8.46 -8.32 8.71
CA ALA A 65 7.68 -8.51 7.49
C ALA A 65 6.69 -9.70 7.61
N ALA A 66 7.04 -10.78 8.29
CA ALA A 66 6.13 -11.88 8.61
C ALA A 66 5.13 -11.55 9.74
N MET A 67 5.41 -10.55 10.58
CA MET A 67 4.48 -10.05 11.60
C MET A 67 3.46 -9.06 11.02
N LEU A 68 3.85 -8.26 10.02
CA LEU A 68 3.01 -7.25 9.36
C LEU A 68 2.32 -7.78 8.09
N ALA A 69 2.87 -8.79 7.40
CA ALA A 69 2.25 -9.37 6.22
C ALA A 69 0.83 -9.92 6.49
N PRO A 70 0.57 -10.58 7.64
CA PRO A 70 -0.77 -11.06 7.93
C PRO A 70 -1.81 -9.95 8.08
N THR A 71 -1.47 -8.88 8.79
CA THR A 71 -2.38 -7.75 9.00
C THR A 71 -2.59 -6.95 7.72
N HIS A 72 -1.53 -6.68 6.96
CA HIS A 72 -1.60 -5.96 5.69
C HIS A 72 -2.39 -6.73 4.63
N LEU A 73 -2.21 -8.06 4.53
CA LEU A 73 -2.97 -8.88 3.59
C LEU A 73 -4.45 -8.90 3.96
N ARG A 74 -4.77 -9.03 5.25
CA ARG A 74 -6.16 -8.99 5.74
C ARG A 74 -6.84 -7.67 5.40
N GLU A 75 -6.19 -6.54 5.70
CA GLU A 75 -6.73 -5.21 5.43
C GLU A 75 -6.93 -4.97 3.93
N LYS A 76 -5.93 -5.30 3.11
CA LYS A 76 -6.01 -5.18 1.65
C LYS A 76 -7.17 -6.01 1.07
N CYS A 77 -7.27 -7.29 1.46
CA CYS A 77 -8.35 -8.16 0.98
C CYS A 77 -9.74 -7.67 1.43
N ARG A 78 -9.84 -7.07 2.61
CA ARG A 78 -11.10 -6.50 3.12
C ARG A 78 -11.49 -5.21 2.40
N GLU A 79 -10.53 -4.35 2.10
CA GLU A 79 -10.75 -3.15 1.28
C GLU A 79 -11.21 -3.50 -0.14
N GLU A 80 -10.52 -4.44 -0.79
CA GLU A 80 -10.89 -4.93 -2.12
C GLU A 80 -12.27 -5.59 -2.12
N ALA A 81 -12.58 -6.40 -1.09
CA ALA A 81 -13.89 -6.98 -0.91
C ALA A 81 -14.98 -5.92 -0.74
N SER A 82 -14.75 -4.87 0.04
CA SER A 82 -15.70 -3.78 0.24
C SER A 82 -16.04 -3.09 -1.09
N LEU A 83 -15.03 -2.80 -1.92
CA LEU A 83 -15.23 -2.19 -3.24
C LEU A 83 -16.00 -3.13 -4.18
N LEU A 84 -15.73 -4.43 -4.14
CA LEU A 84 -16.47 -5.42 -4.93
C LEU A 84 -17.93 -5.52 -4.49
N VAL A 85 -18.20 -5.57 -3.19
CA VAL A 85 -19.56 -5.64 -2.67
C VAL A 85 -20.32 -4.36 -3.01
N GLU A 86 -19.74 -3.19 -2.80
CA GLU A 86 -20.35 -1.90 -3.15
C GLU A 86 -20.71 -1.83 -4.64
N ARG A 87 -19.78 -2.21 -5.52
CA ARG A 87 -19.98 -2.22 -6.98
C ARG A 87 -21.07 -3.18 -7.44
N ASN A 88 -21.26 -4.31 -6.76
CA ASN A 88 -22.18 -5.36 -7.18
C ASN A 88 -23.54 -5.33 -6.46
N ASN A 89 -23.63 -4.71 -5.29
CA ASN A 89 -24.86 -4.70 -4.49
C ASN A 89 -26.01 -3.97 -5.20
N ASN A 90 -25.71 -2.88 -5.95
CA ASN A 90 -26.70 -2.09 -6.70
C ASN A 90 -27.96 -1.70 -5.88
N GLY A 91 -27.81 -1.54 -4.56
CA GLY A 91 -28.90 -1.22 -3.64
C GLY A 91 -29.83 -2.39 -3.28
N THR A 92 -29.53 -3.62 -3.71
CA THR A 92 -30.35 -4.82 -3.48
C THR A 92 -30.37 -5.23 -2.00
N VAL A 93 -29.23 -5.17 -1.34
CA VAL A 93 -29.06 -5.41 0.09
C VAL A 93 -28.88 -4.08 0.79
N SER A 94 -29.75 -3.77 1.74
CA SER A 94 -29.71 -2.51 2.51
C SER A 94 -29.36 -2.73 3.99
N ASN A 95 -29.33 -3.98 4.45
CA ASN A 95 -29.00 -4.30 5.84
C ASN A 95 -27.48 -4.31 6.02
N SER A 96 -26.97 -3.40 6.86
CA SER A 96 -25.53 -3.27 7.14
C SER A 96 -24.90 -4.59 7.57
N ASN A 97 -25.53 -5.34 8.47
CA ASN A 97 -24.97 -6.59 8.98
C ASN A 97 -24.82 -7.65 7.87
N ILE A 98 -25.73 -7.66 6.90
CA ILE A 98 -25.68 -8.58 5.76
C ILE A 98 -24.59 -8.12 4.79
N ILE A 99 -24.46 -6.81 4.55
CA ILE A 99 -23.40 -6.25 3.72
C ILE A 99 -22.02 -6.54 4.33
N ASP A 100 -21.87 -6.37 5.64
CA ASP A 100 -20.63 -6.67 6.37
C ASP A 100 -20.28 -8.16 6.26
N LEU A 101 -21.24 -9.06 6.47
CA LEU A 101 -21.03 -10.50 6.30
C LEU A 101 -20.62 -10.88 4.88
N ILE A 102 -21.29 -10.33 3.86
CA ILE A 102 -20.95 -10.57 2.45
C ILE A 102 -19.53 -10.05 2.17
N THR A 103 -19.15 -8.92 2.76
CA THR A 103 -17.82 -8.32 2.62
C THR A 103 -16.75 -9.19 3.27
N ASP A 104 -16.97 -9.68 4.48
CA ASP A 104 -16.01 -10.55 5.17
C ASP A 104 -15.86 -11.91 4.47
N LEU A 105 -16.96 -12.50 3.96
CA LEU A 105 -16.91 -13.70 3.11
C LEU A 105 -16.18 -13.47 1.79
N THR A 106 -16.37 -12.31 1.16
CA THR A 106 -15.66 -11.93 -0.07
C THR A 106 -14.17 -11.73 0.20
N ALA A 107 -13.81 -11.11 1.32
CA ALA A 107 -12.43 -10.95 1.75
C ALA A 107 -11.76 -12.31 2.01
N LEU A 108 -12.46 -13.25 2.65
CA LEU A 108 -11.99 -14.62 2.86
C LEU A 108 -11.68 -15.32 1.53
N MET A 109 -12.56 -15.18 0.53
CA MET A 109 -12.34 -15.75 -0.81
C MET A 109 -11.11 -15.16 -1.51
N LEU A 110 -10.87 -13.85 -1.36
CA LEU A 110 -9.67 -13.19 -1.91
C LEU A 110 -8.39 -13.68 -1.23
N GLN A 111 -8.42 -13.88 0.09
CA GLN A 111 -7.29 -14.43 0.85
C GLN A 111 -6.97 -15.87 0.38
N VAL A 112 -7.98 -16.72 0.17
CA VAL A 112 -7.80 -18.10 -0.36
C VAL A 112 -7.18 -18.07 -1.76
N LYS A 113 -7.57 -17.12 -2.61
CA LYS A 113 -6.98 -16.92 -3.93
C LYS A 113 -5.50 -16.53 -3.82
N SER A 114 -5.16 -15.56 -2.97
CA SER A 114 -3.76 -15.15 -2.76
C SER A 114 -2.87 -16.31 -2.28
N LEU A 115 -3.41 -17.19 -1.44
CA LEU A 115 -2.74 -18.41 -0.98
C LEU A 115 -2.51 -19.46 -2.07
N SER A 116 -3.41 -19.50 -3.06
CA SER A 116 -3.33 -20.45 -4.17
C SER A 116 -2.34 -19.98 -5.24
N ASP A 117 -2.21 -18.66 -5.42
CA ASP A 117 -1.29 -18.04 -6.38
C ASP A 117 0.15 -17.91 -5.82
N SER A 118 0.31 -17.90 -4.50
CA SER A 118 1.62 -17.74 -3.84
C SER A 118 2.26 -19.10 -3.52
N ASN A 119 3.57 -19.22 -3.76
CA ASN A 119 4.32 -20.44 -3.45
C ASN A 119 4.48 -20.56 -1.92
N ARG A 120 3.43 -21.08 -1.25
CA ARG A 120 3.31 -21.46 0.17
C ARG A 120 4.17 -20.64 1.15
N ASN A 121 3.65 -19.48 1.57
CA ASN A 121 4.15 -18.79 2.75
C ASN A 121 3.27 -19.16 3.97
N ALA A 122 3.85 -19.77 5.01
CA ALA A 122 3.12 -20.26 6.18
C ALA A 122 2.33 -19.17 6.94
N TYR A 123 2.69 -17.89 6.74
CA TYR A 123 2.04 -16.74 7.37
C TYR A 123 0.71 -16.34 6.73
N GLU A 124 0.47 -16.71 5.48
CA GLU A 124 -0.80 -16.39 4.82
C GLU A 124 -1.94 -17.27 5.34
N LEU A 125 -1.62 -18.45 5.89
CA LEU A 125 -2.60 -19.35 6.50
C LEU A 125 -3.17 -18.78 7.81
N SER A 126 -2.38 -18.07 8.60
CA SER A 126 -2.86 -17.45 9.85
C SER A 126 -3.82 -16.29 9.59
N VAL A 127 -3.75 -15.66 8.41
CA VAL A 127 -4.70 -14.61 7.98
C VAL A 127 -6.09 -15.18 7.75
N LEU A 128 -6.17 -16.32 7.07
CA LEU A 128 -7.44 -17.03 6.89
C LEU A 128 -8.03 -17.42 8.24
N GLN A 129 -7.21 -18.00 9.12
CA GLN A 129 -7.68 -18.44 10.43
C GLN A 129 -8.23 -17.28 11.25
N GLY A 130 -7.52 -16.15 11.30
CA GLY A 130 -8.01 -14.96 12.01
C GLY A 130 -9.27 -14.33 11.40
N THR A 131 -9.46 -14.43 10.08
CA THR A 131 -10.70 -13.97 9.44
C THR A 131 -11.87 -14.91 9.73
N MET A 132 -11.64 -16.24 9.71
CA MET A 132 -12.67 -17.23 10.08
C MET A 132 -13.11 -17.14 11.54
N ASP A 133 -12.21 -16.78 12.46
CA ASP A 133 -12.56 -16.59 13.88
C ASP A 133 -13.41 -15.33 14.15
N GLN A 134 -13.51 -14.42 13.18
CA GLN A 134 -14.19 -13.12 13.30
C GLN A 134 -15.56 -13.06 12.62
N ILE A 135 -15.87 -14.04 11.76
CA ILE A 135 -17.16 -14.21 11.05
C ILE A 135 -18.07 -15.09 11.89
#